data_AF-A0A1G2XDJ3-F1
#
_entry.id   AF-A0A1G2XDJ3-F1
#
_cell.length_a   1.000
_cell.length_b   1.000
_cell.length_c   1.000
_cell.angle_alpha   90.00
_cell.angle_beta   90.00
_cell.angle_gamma   90.00
#
_symmetry.space_group_name_H-M   'P 1'
#
loop_
_entity.id
_entity.type
_entity.pdbx_description
1 polymer ?
#
loop_
_entity_poly.entity_id
_entity_poly.type
_entity_poly.pdbx_seq_one_letter_code
_entity_poly.pdbx_strand_id
1 'polypeptide(L)'
;MKNKKQQSAFSLVEVLMAVGILAVGLLLVATMFPAAIYMTTVASERTMAAIVADEAFAKIQIYEVNGITTPSTDPCSSCTDWGDEMGTKIAESEFSYPPVDPCGGSSQYYWSALYRKTNNNPADNEYQITVFVARKMNPSLTYKDNTRNPVNWPVPIEIGIAAGSKDSPTMDIDGGDENLVNPSATIVDNETGKLYTVVKRGDGGDNVVTLDRNLESDISDIWLIPPSESGGKNAGVEVYQRIIKF
;
A
#
# COMPACT_ATOMS: atom_id res chain seq x y z
N MET A 1 52.56 -60.53 -6.15
CA MET A 1 52.12 -60.01 -4.85
C MET A 1 51.11 -58.89 -5.10
N LYS A 2 49.85 -59.03 -4.67
CA LYS A 2 48.81 -58.00 -4.83
C LYS A 2 48.82 -57.10 -3.60
N ASN A 3 49.27 -55.86 -3.75
CA ASN A 3 49.17 -54.85 -2.69
C ASN A 3 47.71 -54.51 -2.45
N LYS A 4 47.18 -54.92 -1.29
CA LYS A 4 45.83 -54.60 -0.84
C LYS A 4 45.86 -53.16 -0.30
N LYS A 5 45.30 -52.22 -1.06
CA LYS A 5 45.09 -50.83 -0.60
C LYS A 5 44.26 -50.87 0.68
N GLN A 6 44.84 -50.49 1.82
CA GLN A 6 44.09 -50.25 3.04
C GLN A 6 43.25 -48.99 2.81
N GLN A 7 41.93 -49.11 2.94
CA GLN A 7 41.05 -47.95 2.95
C GLN A 7 41.15 -47.30 4.32
N SER A 8 41.76 -46.12 4.37
CA SER A 8 41.78 -45.28 5.57
C SER A 8 40.35 -44.85 5.88
N ALA A 9 39.84 -45.22 7.06
CA ALA A 9 38.61 -44.63 7.59
C ALA A 9 38.89 -43.19 8.06
N PHE A 10 37.87 -42.33 8.03
CA PHE A 10 37.97 -40.94 8.50
C PHE A 10 38.34 -40.88 9.99
N SER A 11 39.22 -39.95 10.35
CA SER A 11 39.58 -39.70 11.75
C SER A 11 38.42 -39.03 12.49
N LEU A 12 38.26 -39.32 13.79
CA LEU A 12 37.24 -38.70 14.65
C LEU A 12 37.31 -37.17 14.64
N VAL A 13 38.52 -36.60 14.55
CA VAL A 13 38.73 -35.14 14.45
C VAL A 13 38.19 -34.59 13.13
N GLU A 14 38.34 -35.33 12.03
CA GLU A 14 37.88 -34.93 10.70
C GLU A 14 36.35 -34.95 10.61
N VAL A 15 35.72 -35.96 11.22
CA VAL A 15 34.25 -36.03 11.37
C VAL A 15 33.75 -34.88 12.24
N LEU A 16 34.40 -34.58 13.37
CA LEU A 16 34.01 -33.46 14.24
C LEU A 16 34.18 -32.11 13.54
N MET A 17 35.24 -31.93 12.74
CA MET A 17 35.42 -30.72 11.93
C MET A 17 34.34 -30.59 10.87
N ALA A 18 33.98 -31.68 10.19
CA ALA A 18 32.91 -31.69 9.20
C ALA A 18 31.56 -31.37 9.82
N VAL A 19 31.25 -31.94 10.99
CA VAL A 19 30.02 -31.63 11.75
C VAL A 19 30.01 -30.17 12.21
N GLY A 20 31.15 -29.62 12.63
CA GLY A 20 31.28 -28.21 13.00
C GLY A 20 31.00 -27.27 11.83
N ILE A 21 31.60 -27.53 10.66
CA ILE A 21 31.34 -26.74 9.43
C ILE A 21 29.88 -26.87 9.01
N LEU A 22 29.32 -28.08 9.08
CA LEU A 22 27.91 -28.34 8.75
C LEU A 22 26.97 -27.58 9.70
N ALA A 23 27.25 -27.57 11.00
CA ALA A 23 26.46 -26.84 11.99
C ALA A 23 26.48 -25.33 11.72
N VAL A 24 27.66 -24.76 11.46
CA VAL A 24 27.80 -23.33 11.10
C VAL A 24 27.07 -23.02 9.79
N GLY A 25 27.17 -23.89 8.78
CA GLY A 25 26.45 -23.74 7.51
C GLY A 25 24.93 -23.74 7.68
N LEU A 26 24.38 -24.66 8.48
CA LEU A 26 22.95 -24.72 8.76
C LEU A 26 22.46 -23.51 9.56
N LEU A 27 23.26 -23.00 10.50
CA LEU A 27 22.93 -21.77 11.24
C LEU A 27 22.87 -20.55 10.32
N LEU A 28 23.78 -20.43 9.35
CA LEU A 28 23.74 -19.36 8.36
C LEU A 28 22.51 -19.46 7.45
N VAL A 29 22.11 -20.66 7.04
CA VAL A 29 20.90 -20.87 6.24
C VAL A 29 19.65 -20.52 7.05
N ALA A 30 19.59 -20.93 8.32
CA ALA A 30 18.46 -20.67 9.20
C ALA A 30 18.22 -19.17 9.43
N THR A 31 19.26 -18.34 9.44
CA THR A 31 19.13 -16.89 9.60
C THR A 31 18.76 -16.17 8.31
N MET A 32 19.28 -16.60 7.16
CA MET A 32 19.00 -15.96 5.86
C MET A 32 17.64 -16.33 5.27
N PHE A 33 17.15 -17.54 5.52
CA PHE A 33 15.94 -18.06 4.90
C PHE A 33 14.68 -17.22 5.18
N PRO A 34 14.38 -16.80 6.43
CA PRO A 34 13.23 -15.93 6.70
C PRO A 34 13.31 -14.57 6.00
N ALA A 35 14.50 -13.97 5.95
CA ALA A 35 14.71 -12.69 5.27
C ALA A 35 14.50 -12.82 3.75
N ALA A 36 14.97 -13.92 3.16
CA ALA A 36 14.77 -14.21 1.74
C ALA A 36 13.27 -14.40 1.39
N ILE A 37 12.51 -15.11 2.22
CA ILE A 37 11.06 -15.26 2.05
C ILE A 37 10.36 -13.90 2.11
N TYR A 38 10.70 -13.08 3.11
CA TYR A 38 10.11 -11.75 3.26
C TYR A 38 10.38 -10.87 2.04
N MET A 39 11.63 -10.77 1.60
CA MET A 39 12.00 -9.98 0.42
C MET A 39 11.33 -10.48 -0.85
N THR A 40 11.25 -11.80 -1.05
CA THR A 40 10.57 -12.40 -2.21
C THR A 40 9.08 -12.09 -2.21
N THR A 41 8.45 -12.11 -1.04
CA THR A 41 7.03 -11.77 -0.88
C THR A 41 6.78 -10.30 -1.22
N VAL A 42 7.58 -9.38 -0.68
CA VAL A 42 7.47 -7.94 -0.97
C VAL A 42 7.71 -7.65 -2.45
N ALA A 43 8.73 -8.27 -3.06
CA ALA A 43 9.02 -8.11 -4.48
C ALA A 43 7.86 -8.61 -5.36
N SER A 44 7.24 -9.73 -4.99
CA SER A 44 6.07 -10.27 -5.68
C SER A 44 4.85 -9.36 -5.51
N GLU A 45 4.61 -8.85 -4.29
CA GLU A 45 3.53 -7.90 -4.01
C GLU A 45 3.67 -6.62 -4.85
N ARG A 46 4.87 -6.03 -4.96
CA ARG A 46 5.13 -4.84 -5.80
C ARG A 46 4.96 -5.11 -7.29
N THR A 47 5.43 -6.26 -7.77
CA THR A 47 5.27 -6.64 -9.19
C THR A 47 3.79 -6.78 -9.54
N MET A 48 3.01 -7.42 -8.66
CA MET A 48 1.56 -7.50 -8.83
C MET A 48 0.90 -6.12 -8.74
N ALA A 49 1.32 -5.28 -7.78
CA ALA A 49 0.75 -3.95 -7.62
C ALA A 49 0.94 -3.07 -8.85
N ALA A 50 2.10 -3.14 -9.51
CA ALA A 50 2.33 -2.44 -10.78
C ALA A 50 1.34 -2.88 -11.87
N ILE A 51 1.08 -4.18 -12.00
CA ILE A 51 0.11 -4.73 -12.97
C ILE A 51 -1.31 -4.23 -12.66
N VAL A 52 -1.72 -4.30 -11.38
CA VAL A 52 -3.04 -3.83 -10.95
C VAL A 52 -3.20 -2.33 -11.19
N ALA A 53 -2.15 -1.55 -10.92
CA ALA A 53 -2.18 -0.10 -11.15
C ALA A 53 -2.27 0.23 -12.65
N ASP A 54 -1.56 -0.48 -13.51
CA ASP A 54 -1.67 -0.30 -14.96
C ASP A 54 -3.08 -0.61 -15.48
N GLU A 55 -3.71 -1.68 -14.99
CA GLU A 55 -5.11 -1.98 -15.28
C GLU A 55 -6.05 -0.87 -14.78
N ALA A 56 -5.85 -0.40 -13.54
CA ALA A 56 -6.64 0.67 -12.95
C ALA A 56 -6.56 1.97 -13.78
N PHE A 57 -5.35 2.39 -14.17
CA PHE A 57 -5.18 3.57 -15.03
C PHE A 57 -5.86 3.40 -16.38
N ALA A 58 -5.75 2.22 -16.99
CA ALA A 58 -6.43 1.94 -18.26
C ALA A 58 -7.97 1.99 -18.09
N LYS A 59 -8.52 1.43 -17.01
CA LYS A 59 -9.94 1.50 -16.70
C LYS A 59 -10.40 2.95 -16.50
N ILE A 60 -9.66 3.75 -15.74
CA ILE A 60 -9.97 5.17 -15.52
C ILE A 60 -9.97 5.96 -16.84
N GLN A 61 -9.05 5.64 -17.76
CA GLN A 61 -9.04 6.24 -19.10
C GLN A 61 -10.24 5.82 -19.96
N ILE A 62 -10.66 4.55 -19.89
CA ILE A 62 -11.80 4.03 -20.65
C ILE A 62 -13.12 4.60 -20.12
N TYR A 63 -13.31 4.58 -18.80
CA TYR A 63 -14.49 5.13 -18.13
C TYR A 63 -14.39 6.65 -17.97
N GLU A 64 -13.75 7.32 -18.93
CA GLU A 64 -13.50 8.76 -18.99
C GLU A 64 -14.55 9.57 -18.21
N VAL A 65 -14.07 10.60 -17.52
CA VAL A 65 -14.79 11.64 -16.78
C VAL A 65 -15.96 12.29 -17.57
N ASN A 66 -16.29 11.85 -18.78
CA ASN A 66 -17.56 12.05 -19.50
C ASN A 66 -18.84 11.72 -18.70
N GLY A 67 -18.71 11.07 -17.53
CA GLY A 67 -19.80 10.86 -16.58
C GLY A 67 -19.78 11.74 -15.32
N ILE A 68 -18.73 12.54 -15.06
CA ILE A 68 -18.67 13.42 -13.90
C ILE A 68 -19.47 14.69 -14.25
N THR A 69 -20.78 14.62 -14.03
CA THR A 69 -21.70 15.70 -14.42
C THR A 69 -21.52 16.97 -13.60
N THR A 70 -20.78 16.92 -12.50
CA THR A 70 -20.29 18.07 -11.73
C THR A 70 -19.20 17.53 -10.80
N PRO A 71 -17.92 17.93 -10.89
CA PRO A 71 -17.02 17.71 -9.76
C PRO A 71 -17.69 18.39 -8.57
N SER A 72 -18.14 17.59 -7.60
CA SER A 72 -18.64 18.14 -6.36
C SER A 72 -17.44 18.80 -5.69
N THR A 73 -17.52 20.12 -5.46
CA THR A 73 -16.42 21.00 -5.02
C THR A 73 -15.28 21.21 -6.03
N ASP A 74 -14.58 22.36 -5.90
CA ASP A 74 -13.53 22.80 -6.82
C ASP A 74 -12.48 21.69 -7.01
N PRO A 75 -12.38 21.05 -8.20
CA PRO A 75 -11.58 19.84 -8.37
C PRO A 75 -10.08 20.10 -8.23
N CYS A 76 -9.66 21.36 -8.07
CA CYS A 76 -8.29 21.77 -7.85
C CYS A 76 -7.91 21.94 -6.38
N SER A 77 -8.88 22.04 -5.46
CA SER A 77 -8.63 22.28 -4.04
C SER A 77 -8.37 21.02 -3.23
N SER A 78 -8.84 19.86 -3.68
CA SER A 78 -8.81 18.61 -2.91
C SER A 78 -8.79 17.37 -3.81
N CYS A 79 -8.34 16.25 -3.26
CA CYS A 79 -8.46 14.93 -3.86
C CYS A 79 -9.87 14.38 -3.59
N THR A 80 -10.44 13.69 -4.58
CA THR A 80 -11.75 13.04 -4.45
C THR A 80 -11.63 11.56 -4.80
N ASP A 81 -12.34 10.70 -4.07
CA ASP A 81 -12.40 9.27 -4.42
C ASP A 81 -13.15 9.09 -5.74
N TRP A 82 -12.49 8.46 -6.69
CA TRP A 82 -13.02 8.14 -8.00
C TRP A 82 -14.11 7.06 -7.93
N GLY A 83 -14.00 6.11 -7.00
CA GLY A 83 -14.99 5.06 -6.80
C GLY A 83 -16.35 5.61 -6.39
N ASP A 84 -16.36 6.55 -5.45
CA ASP A 84 -17.57 7.19 -4.94
C ASP A 84 -18.28 8.01 -6.05
N GLU A 85 -17.51 8.71 -6.89
CA GLU A 85 -18.04 9.51 -8.00
C GLU A 85 -18.53 8.66 -9.18
N MET A 86 -17.90 7.52 -9.41
CA MET A 86 -18.35 6.57 -10.45
C MET A 86 -19.56 5.74 -10.01
N GLY A 87 -19.80 5.59 -8.71
CA GLY A 87 -21.00 5.00 -8.15
C GLY A 87 -21.43 3.68 -8.81
N THR A 88 -22.72 3.55 -9.13
CA THR A 88 -23.32 2.35 -9.76
C THR A 88 -22.95 2.13 -11.23
N LYS A 89 -22.13 3.00 -11.84
CA LYS A 89 -21.76 2.88 -13.25
C LYS A 89 -20.75 1.77 -13.51
N ILE A 90 -20.00 1.38 -12.46
CA ILE A 90 -18.97 0.35 -12.53
C ILE A 90 -19.30 -0.71 -11.48
N ALA A 91 -19.20 -1.99 -11.86
CA ALA A 91 -19.43 -3.09 -10.93
C ALA A 91 -18.29 -3.16 -9.90
N GLU A 92 -18.60 -3.45 -8.64
CA GLU A 92 -17.62 -3.55 -7.55
C GLU A 92 -16.47 -4.54 -7.86
N SER A 93 -16.75 -5.58 -8.65
CA SER A 93 -15.77 -6.57 -9.09
C SER A 93 -14.64 -5.96 -9.94
N GLU A 94 -14.88 -4.83 -10.62
CA GLU A 94 -13.89 -4.14 -11.46
C GLU A 94 -12.75 -3.49 -10.65
N PHE A 95 -13.00 -3.22 -9.36
CA PHE A 95 -12.01 -2.71 -8.41
C PHE A 95 -11.12 -3.81 -7.82
N SER A 96 -11.34 -5.05 -8.25
CA SER A 96 -10.58 -6.22 -7.80
C SER A 96 -9.70 -6.78 -8.91
N TYR A 97 -8.61 -7.43 -8.53
CA TYR A 97 -7.71 -8.10 -9.46
C TYR A 97 -7.48 -9.56 -9.01
N PRO A 98 -7.70 -10.54 -9.91
CA PRO A 98 -8.40 -10.38 -11.21
C PRO A 98 -9.88 -10.00 -11.01
N PRO A 99 -10.50 -9.22 -11.92
CA PRO A 99 -11.87 -8.71 -11.74
C PRO A 99 -12.95 -9.79 -11.84
N VAL A 100 -12.70 -10.83 -12.63
CA VAL A 100 -13.54 -12.02 -12.71
C VAL A 100 -12.63 -13.23 -12.69
N ASP A 101 -12.78 -14.11 -11.70
CA ASP A 101 -12.12 -15.41 -11.74
C ASP A 101 -13.06 -16.43 -12.40
N PRO A 102 -12.79 -16.86 -13.65
CA PRO A 102 -13.59 -17.88 -14.32
C PRO A 102 -13.56 -19.24 -13.61
N CYS A 103 -12.63 -19.45 -12.68
CA CYS A 103 -12.48 -20.66 -11.88
C CYS A 103 -13.07 -20.55 -10.46
N GLY A 104 -13.71 -19.43 -10.11
CA GLY A 104 -14.41 -19.24 -8.83
C GLY A 104 -13.51 -18.92 -7.63
N GLY A 105 -12.28 -18.45 -7.84
CA GLY A 105 -11.43 -17.94 -6.77
C GLY A 105 -11.80 -16.53 -6.31
N SER A 106 -11.29 -16.16 -5.13
CA SER A 106 -11.47 -14.84 -4.54
C SER A 106 -10.36 -13.88 -4.97
N SER A 107 -10.70 -12.69 -5.43
CA SER A 107 -9.74 -11.63 -5.73
C SER A 107 -8.92 -11.27 -4.48
N GLN A 108 -7.59 -11.23 -4.62
CA GLN A 108 -6.66 -10.96 -3.52
C GLN A 108 -6.18 -9.51 -3.50
N TYR A 109 -6.13 -8.89 -4.68
CA TYR A 109 -5.71 -7.51 -4.85
C TYR A 109 -6.92 -6.67 -5.17
N TYR A 110 -6.92 -5.47 -4.63
CA TYR A 110 -7.97 -4.47 -4.81
C TYR A 110 -7.28 -3.14 -5.11
N TRP A 111 -7.97 -2.27 -5.82
CA TRP A 111 -7.49 -0.94 -6.08
C TRP A 111 -8.60 0.08 -5.90
N SER A 112 -8.23 1.28 -5.50
CA SER A 112 -9.07 2.47 -5.56
C SER A 112 -8.21 3.62 -6.06
N ALA A 113 -8.84 4.69 -6.53
CA ALA A 113 -8.14 5.83 -7.08
C ALA A 113 -8.70 7.12 -6.52
N LEU A 114 -7.81 8.06 -6.23
CA LEU A 114 -8.17 9.45 -6.04
C LEU A 114 -7.89 10.20 -7.33
N TYR A 115 -8.71 11.20 -7.63
CA TYR A 115 -8.46 12.13 -8.72
C TYR A 115 -8.48 13.56 -8.21
N ARG A 116 -7.66 14.39 -8.86
CA ARG A 116 -7.57 15.83 -8.63
C ARG A 116 -7.25 16.52 -9.94
N LYS A 117 -7.87 17.66 -10.21
CA LYS A 117 -7.56 18.46 -11.39
C LYS A 117 -6.31 19.30 -11.14
N THR A 118 -5.36 19.26 -12.07
CA THR A 118 -4.04 19.89 -11.89
C THR A 118 -4.07 21.41 -12.07
N ASN A 119 -5.04 21.93 -12.83
CA ASN A 119 -5.17 23.35 -13.11
C ASN A 119 -6.64 23.79 -13.10
N ASN A 120 -6.91 24.98 -12.59
CA ASN A 120 -8.25 25.59 -12.53
C ASN A 120 -8.77 26.01 -13.91
N ASN A 121 -7.96 25.90 -14.97
CA ASN A 121 -8.38 26.20 -16.33
C ASN A 121 -9.48 25.20 -16.78
N PRO A 122 -10.70 25.65 -17.10
CA PRO A 122 -11.78 24.78 -17.55
C PRO A 122 -11.49 24.11 -18.91
N ALA A 123 -10.55 24.64 -19.70
CA ALA A 123 -10.15 24.07 -20.99
C ALA A 123 -9.08 22.97 -20.90
N ASP A 124 -8.40 22.85 -19.76
CA ASP A 124 -7.37 21.82 -19.55
C ASP A 124 -7.97 20.64 -18.78
N ASN A 125 -8.11 19.49 -19.44
CA ASN A 125 -8.58 18.24 -18.86
C ASN A 125 -7.42 17.41 -18.30
N GLU A 126 -6.50 18.05 -17.56
CA GLU A 126 -5.36 17.38 -16.95
C GLU A 126 -5.67 17.05 -15.49
N TYR A 127 -5.67 15.76 -15.20
CA TYR A 127 -5.99 15.21 -13.90
C TYR A 127 -4.81 14.42 -13.35
N GLN A 128 -4.45 14.70 -12.11
CA GLN A 128 -3.58 13.87 -11.30
C GLN A 128 -4.42 12.73 -10.73
N ILE A 129 -4.09 11.51 -11.13
CA ILE A 129 -4.72 10.29 -10.65
C ILE A 129 -3.75 9.55 -9.75
N THR A 130 -4.21 9.23 -8.55
CA THR A 130 -3.44 8.50 -7.54
C THR A 130 -4.14 7.18 -7.25
N VAL A 131 -3.57 6.07 -7.73
CA VAL A 131 -4.10 4.72 -7.54
C VAL A 131 -3.46 4.10 -6.32
N PHE A 132 -4.31 3.69 -5.38
CA PHE A 132 -3.95 2.89 -4.23
C PHE A 132 -4.14 1.42 -4.57
N VAL A 133 -3.09 0.62 -4.44
CA VAL A 133 -3.19 -0.83 -4.56
C VAL A 133 -3.10 -1.47 -3.20
N ALA A 134 -4.10 -2.28 -2.87
CA ALA A 134 -4.22 -2.97 -1.62
C ALA A 134 -4.28 -4.48 -1.81
N ARG A 135 -3.79 -5.22 -0.81
CA ARG A 135 -3.92 -6.68 -0.75
C ARG A 135 -4.76 -7.05 0.47
N LYS A 136 -5.83 -7.79 0.22
CA LYS A 136 -6.64 -8.37 1.28
C LYS A 136 -5.93 -9.60 1.84
N MET A 137 -5.54 -9.54 3.12
CA MET A 137 -4.72 -10.57 3.75
C MET A 137 -5.52 -11.84 4.08
N ASN A 138 -6.81 -11.70 4.36
CA ASN A 138 -7.71 -12.81 4.69
C ASN A 138 -9.15 -12.46 4.29
N PRO A 139 -9.92 -13.38 3.67
CA PRO A 139 -11.31 -13.16 3.28
C PRO A 139 -12.24 -12.62 4.39
N SER A 140 -11.98 -12.98 5.65
CA SER A 140 -12.81 -12.59 6.80
C SER A 140 -12.47 -11.22 7.40
N LEU A 141 -11.43 -10.55 6.92
CA LEU A 141 -11.06 -9.22 7.41
C LEU A 141 -11.95 -8.14 6.81
N THR A 142 -12.36 -7.22 7.67
CA THR A 142 -13.05 -5.98 7.33
C THR A 142 -12.12 -4.78 7.50
N TYR A 143 -12.45 -3.72 6.77
CA TYR A 143 -11.72 -2.45 6.73
C TYR A 143 -12.74 -1.32 6.93
N LYS A 144 -12.29 -0.14 7.35
CA LYS A 144 -13.18 1.03 7.42
C LYS A 144 -13.20 1.78 6.10
N ASP A 145 -14.36 2.25 5.69
CA ASP A 145 -14.53 3.21 4.60
C ASP A 145 -14.47 4.67 5.08
N ASN A 146 -14.66 5.63 4.16
CA ASN A 146 -14.64 7.05 4.49
C ASN A 146 -15.79 7.46 5.43
N THR A 147 -16.86 6.67 5.53
CA THR A 147 -17.94 6.87 6.51
C THR A 147 -17.72 6.11 7.82
N ARG A 148 -16.54 5.49 7.98
CA ARG A 148 -16.11 4.66 9.11
C ARG A 148 -16.96 3.40 9.28
N ASN A 149 -17.65 2.97 8.22
CA ASN A 149 -18.40 1.72 8.16
C ASN A 149 -17.51 0.55 7.73
N PRO A 150 -17.79 -0.67 8.20
CA PRO A 150 -17.02 -1.85 7.84
C PRO A 150 -17.33 -2.28 6.39
N VAL A 151 -16.27 -2.36 5.58
CA VAL A 151 -16.28 -2.87 4.20
C VAL A 151 -15.40 -4.10 4.08
N ASN A 152 -15.69 -4.92 3.06
CA ASN A 152 -15.04 -6.21 2.87
C ASN A 152 -13.67 -6.12 2.17
N TRP A 153 -13.24 -4.95 1.71
CA TRP A 153 -11.95 -4.78 1.06
C TRP A 153 -11.33 -3.45 1.50
N PRO A 154 -10.00 -3.31 1.40
CA PRO A 154 -9.34 -2.07 1.78
C PRO A 154 -9.68 -0.97 0.78
N VAL A 155 -10.13 0.17 1.30
CA VAL A 155 -10.41 1.40 0.54
C VAL A 155 -9.67 2.57 1.18
N PRO A 156 -9.29 3.60 0.41
CA PRO A 156 -8.72 4.81 0.98
C PRO A 156 -9.76 5.52 1.84
N ILE A 157 -9.31 6.10 2.96
CA ILE A 157 -10.12 6.91 3.85
C ILE A 157 -9.48 8.28 4.02
N GLU A 158 -10.30 9.30 4.18
CA GLU A 158 -9.87 10.65 4.53
C GLU A 158 -9.79 10.79 6.05
N ILE A 159 -8.65 11.25 6.56
CA ILE A 159 -8.40 11.46 7.98
C ILE A 159 -8.05 12.92 8.22
N GLY A 160 -8.74 13.53 9.17
CA GLY A 160 -8.45 14.88 9.63
C GLY A 160 -7.19 14.96 10.49
N ILE A 161 -6.48 16.07 10.35
CA ILE A 161 -5.23 16.37 11.03
C ILE A 161 -5.47 17.56 11.96
N ALA A 162 -5.15 17.39 13.23
CA ALA A 162 -5.25 18.44 14.24
C ALA A 162 -4.13 19.49 14.08
N ALA A 163 -2.92 19.05 13.71
CA ALA A 163 -1.80 19.95 13.43
C ALA A 163 -0.76 19.27 12.51
N GLY A 164 -0.62 19.76 11.28
CA GLY A 164 0.51 19.47 10.39
C GLY A 164 1.26 20.77 10.09
N SER A 165 2.56 20.81 10.34
CA SER A 165 3.38 22.00 10.06
C SER A 165 4.43 21.69 9.00
N LYS A 166 4.58 22.57 8.01
CA LYS A 166 5.69 22.49 7.03
C LYS A 166 7.09 22.52 7.64
N ASP A 167 7.22 23.07 8.85
CA ASP A 167 8.52 23.24 9.52
C ASP A 167 8.95 21.98 10.29
N SER A 168 8.10 20.96 10.36
CA SER A 168 8.36 19.73 11.10
C SER A 168 7.90 18.50 10.29
N PRO A 169 8.65 17.37 10.32
CA PRO A 169 8.18 16.12 9.73
C PRO A 169 7.16 15.40 10.63
N THR A 170 6.48 16.12 11.52
CA THR A 170 5.51 15.55 12.45
C THR A 170 4.12 16.10 12.18
N MET A 171 3.14 15.25 12.42
CA MET A 171 1.73 15.52 12.18
C MET A 171 0.93 14.92 13.34
N ASP A 172 -0.01 15.70 13.86
CA ASP A 172 -0.93 15.28 14.91
C ASP A 172 -2.28 14.89 14.28
N ILE A 173 -2.66 13.63 14.45
CA ILE A 173 -3.91 13.08 13.92
C ILE A 173 -5.07 13.52 14.81
N ASP A 174 -6.20 13.88 14.20
CA ASP A 174 -7.40 14.22 14.98
C ASP A 174 -7.86 13.03 15.83
N GLY A 175 -8.33 13.32 17.05
CA GLY A 175 -8.34 12.41 18.21
C GLY A 175 -9.35 11.26 18.20
N GLY A 176 -9.67 10.68 17.04
CA GLY A 176 -10.48 9.47 16.91
C GLY A 176 -10.02 8.48 15.83
N ASP A 177 -9.07 8.87 14.97
CA ASP A 177 -8.61 8.07 13.83
C ASP A 177 -7.13 7.63 13.96
N GLU A 178 -6.50 7.84 15.13
CA GLU A 178 -5.08 7.55 15.35
C GLU A 178 -4.73 6.07 15.12
N ASN A 179 -5.69 5.17 15.35
CA ASN A 179 -5.51 3.73 15.17
C ASN A 179 -5.61 3.27 13.70
N LEU A 180 -5.98 4.17 12.80
CA LEU A 180 -6.05 3.91 11.35
C LEU A 180 -4.71 4.20 10.67
N VAL A 181 -3.79 4.89 11.36
CA VAL A 181 -2.49 5.27 10.82
C VAL A 181 -1.40 4.40 11.43
N ASN A 182 -0.88 3.48 10.62
CA ASN A 182 0.20 2.59 11.00
C ASN A 182 1.55 3.05 10.45
N PRO A 183 2.66 2.68 11.12
CA PRO A 183 3.99 2.81 10.54
C PRO A 183 4.07 2.14 9.18
N SER A 184 4.88 2.70 8.28
CA SER A 184 5.02 2.30 6.87
C SER A 184 3.74 2.44 6.03
N ALA A 185 2.71 3.15 6.50
CA ALA A 185 1.60 3.55 5.65
C ALA A 185 2.04 4.66 4.68
N THR A 186 1.58 4.57 3.43
CA THR A 186 1.69 5.67 2.47
C THR A 186 0.46 6.56 2.62
N ILE A 187 0.70 7.85 2.78
CA ILE A 187 -0.35 8.86 2.90
C ILE A 187 -0.28 9.79 1.70
N VAL A 188 -1.45 10.27 1.28
CA VAL A 188 -1.63 11.27 0.23
C VAL A 188 -2.17 12.53 0.88
N ASP A 189 -1.50 13.65 0.67
CA ASP A 189 -2.04 14.96 1.04
C ASP A 189 -3.29 15.27 0.20
N ASN A 190 -4.39 15.62 0.86
CA ASN A 190 -5.64 15.95 0.19
C ASN A 190 -5.50 17.14 -0.76
N GLU A 191 -4.76 18.18 -0.38
CA GLU A 191 -4.71 19.43 -1.15
C GLU A 191 -3.74 19.34 -2.33
N THR A 192 -2.54 18.81 -2.10
CA THR A 192 -1.49 18.77 -3.13
C THR A 192 -1.43 17.44 -3.88
N GLY A 193 -2.02 16.37 -3.33
CA GLY A 193 -1.89 15.01 -3.84
C GLY A 193 -0.48 14.42 -3.70
N LYS A 194 0.38 15.01 -2.87
CA LYS A 194 1.76 14.53 -2.64
C LYS A 194 1.77 13.29 -1.77
N LEU A 195 2.75 12.42 -2.02
CA LEU A 195 2.96 11.17 -1.30
C LEU A 195 3.97 11.35 -0.17
N TYR A 196 3.58 10.93 1.02
CA TYR A 196 4.44 10.83 2.20
C TYR A 196 4.37 9.41 2.77
N THR A 197 5.39 9.02 3.54
CA THR A 197 5.41 7.73 4.23
C THR A 197 5.54 7.93 5.72
N VAL A 198 4.70 7.24 6.50
CA VAL A 198 4.78 7.26 7.95
C VAL A 198 5.98 6.42 8.40
N VAL A 199 6.96 7.06 9.02
CA VAL A 199 8.17 6.40 9.55
C VAL A 199 7.90 5.82 10.92
N LYS A 200 7.25 6.59 11.79
CA LYS A 200 7.05 6.24 13.19
C LYS A 200 5.75 6.86 13.72
N ARG A 201 5.16 6.23 14.73
CA ARG A 201 4.06 6.76 15.53
C ARG A 201 4.53 6.94 16.98
N GLY A 202 4.01 7.93 17.69
CA GLY A 202 4.26 8.12 19.11
C GLY A 202 5.41 9.07 19.46
N ASP A 203 6.01 9.78 18.50
CA ASP A 203 7.13 10.69 18.76
C ASP A 203 6.62 12.06 19.24
N GLY A 204 6.09 12.10 20.47
CA GLY A 204 5.49 13.30 21.07
C GLY A 204 4.07 13.13 21.61
N GLY A 205 3.46 11.95 21.43
CA GLY A 205 2.11 11.60 21.90
C GLY A 205 1.50 10.50 21.03
N ASP A 206 0.48 9.80 21.52
CA ASP A 206 -0.12 8.64 20.81
C ASP A 206 -0.76 8.99 19.46
N ASN A 207 -1.06 10.28 19.24
CA ASN A 207 -1.67 10.83 18.04
C ASN A 207 -0.64 11.43 17.07
N VAL A 208 0.63 11.53 17.48
CA VAL A 208 1.69 12.14 16.66
C VAL A 208 2.34 11.09 15.78
N VAL A 209 2.39 11.35 14.49
CA VAL A 209 3.12 10.56 13.49
C VAL A 209 4.28 11.35 12.91
N THR A 210 5.38 10.65 12.64
CA THR A 210 6.56 11.20 11.98
C THR A 210 6.61 10.69 10.54
N LEU A 211 6.78 11.60 9.60
CA LEU A 211 6.87 11.37 8.16
C LEU A 211 8.32 11.19 7.70
N ASP A 212 8.48 10.72 6.46
CA ASP A 212 9.77 10.58 5.78
C ASP A 212 10.43 11.92 5.45
N ARG A 213 9.64 12.98 5.32
CA ARG A 213 10.06 14.33 4.98
C ARG A 213 9.11 15.37 5.56
N ASN A 214 9.53 16.63 5.57
CA ASN A 214 8.68 17.75 5.95
C ASN A 214 7.51 17.92 4.98
N LEU A 215 6.38 18.40 5.52
CA LEU A 215 5.24 18.82 4.72
C LEU A 215 5.62 20.06 3.89
N GLU A 216 5.02 20.21 2.70
CA GLU A 216 5.30 21.38 1.85
C GLU A 216 4.35 22.54 2.13
N SER A 217 3.18 22.24 2.67
CA SER A 217 2.17 23.17 3.13
C SER A 217 1.64 22.69 4.47
N ASP A 218 0.93 23.59 5.17
CA ASP A 218 0.11 23.16 6.29
C ASP A 218 -1.11 22.45 5.69
N ILE A 219 -1.39 21.24 6.13
CA ILE A 219 -2.45 20.38 5.56
C ILE A 219 -3.49 20.07 6.63
N SER A 220 -4.75 19.99 6.23
CA SER A 220 -5.87 19.64 7.12
C SER A 220 -6.24 18.16 7.06
N ASP A 221 -6.12 17.54 5.89
CA ASP A 221 -6.65 16.20 5.65
C ASP A 221 -5.68 15.36 4.83
N ILE A 222 -5.67 14.05 5.10
CA ILE A 222 -4.86 13.07 4.35
C ILE A 222 -5.70 11.86 3.97
N TRP A 223 -5.28 11.21 2.90
CA TRP A 223 -5.84 9.94 2.46
C TRP A 223 -4.85 8.80 2.66
N LEU A 224 -5.34 7.65 3.15
CA LEU A 224 -4.56 6.43 3.26
C LEU A 224 -5.43 5.18 3.27
N ILE A 225 -4.82 4.02 3.01
CA ILE A 225 -5.49 2.73 3.22
C ILE A 225 -5.31 2.31 4.69
N PRO A 226 -6.40 2.18 5.46
CA PRO A 226 -6.29 1.78 6.86
C PRO A 226 -5.93 0.29 6.99
N PRO A 227 -5.39 -0.13 8.15
CA PRO A 227 -5.30 -1.54 8.47
C PRO A 227 -6.70 -2.15 8.63
N SER A 228 -6.79 -3.49 8.66
CA SER A 228 -8.04 -4.15 9.01
C SER A 228 -8.48 -3.82 10.42
N GLU A 229 -9.79 -3.90 10.70
CA GLU A 229 -10.35 -3.58 12.02
C GLU A 229 -9.81 -4.45 13.15
N SER A 230 -9.38 -5.68 12.82
CA SER A 230 -8.71 -6.59 13.76
C SER A 230 -7.22 -6.25 13.99
N GLY A 231 -6.72 -5.16 13.41
CA GLY A 231 -5.31 -4.80 13.37
C GLY A 231 -4.49 -5.68 12.41
N GLY A 232 -3.17 -5.47 12.37
CA GLY A 232 -2.23 -6.29 11.61
C GLY A 232 -1.38 -5.51 10.59
N LYS A 233 -0.85 -6.24 9.58
CA LYS A 233 -0.07 -5.66 8.48
C LYS A 233 -0.95 -4.70 7.67
N ASN A 234 -0.37 -3.58 7.25
CA ASN A 234 -1.03 -2.63 6.35
C ASN A 234 -1.49 -3.35 5.07
N ALA A 235 -2.73 -3.10 4.67
CA ALA A 235 -3.28 -3.66 3.45
C ALA A 235 -2.75 -2.94 2.21
N GLY A 236 -2.37 -1.66 2.34
CA GLY A 236 -1.71 -0.90 1.28
C GLY A 236 -0.39 -1.54 0.89
N VAL A 237 -0.26 -1.89 -0.39
CA VAL A 237 0.97 -2.44 -0.97
C VAL A 237 1.82 -1.31 -1.52
N GLU A 238 1.22 -0.49 -2.39
CA GLU A 238 1.92 0.59 -3.09
C GLU A 238 0.92 1.59 -3.66
N VAL A 239 1.37 2.83 -3.84
CA VAL A 239 0.59 3.92 -4.40
C VAL A 239 1.29 4.41 -5.67
N TYR A 240 0.53 4.50 -6.75
CA TYR A 240 1.01 4.94 -8.06
C TYR A 240 0.31 6.22 -8.47
N GLN A 241 1.06 7.15 -9.05
CA GLN A 241 0.51 8.43 -9.47
C GLN A 241 0.87 8.71 -10.93
N ARG A 242 -0.12 9.17 -11.71
CA ARG A 242 0.07 9.61 -13.10
C ARG A 242 -0.77 10.85 -13.37
N ILE A 243 -0.28 11.70 -14.26
CA ILE A 243 -1.07 12.78 -14.85
C ILE A 243 -1.68 12.23 -16.13
N ILE A 244 -3.01 12.27 -16.22
CA ILE A 244 -3.78 11.81 -17.36
C ILE A 244 -4.48 13.02 -17.96
N LYS A 245 -4.41 13.10 -19.29
CA LYS A 245 -5.17 14.06 -20.08
C LYS A 245 -6.30 13.30 -20.77
N PHE A 246 -7.53 13.74 -20.55
CA PHE A 246 -8.70 13.25 -21.26
C PHE A 246 -8.97 14.11 -22.49
#